data_AF-A0A3D2EXW3-F1
#
_entry.id   AF-A0A3D2EXW3-F1
#
_cell.length_a   1.000
_cell.length_b   1.000
_cell.length_c   1.000
_cell.angle_alpha   90.00
_cell.angle_beta   90.00
_cell.angle_gamma   90.00
#
_symmetry.space_group_name_H-M   'P 1'
#
loop_
_entity.id
_entity.type
_entity.pdbx_description
1 polymer ?
#
loop_
_entity_poly.entity_id
_entity_poly.type
_entity_poly.pdbx_seq_one_letter_code
_entity_poly.pdbx_strand_id
1 'polypeptide(L)'
;MLIYDTKNESIHIEDPKMLSFLSDIYRKTRYLESARDDDLDARLDGLVANLVSFNPEGEPQFRVKNGREAIAFIELLEELNLRSLNIEPLLQPRLQKYKGLFVERDIKRIQIQLERFRGKKCLFKFTKAEYVDAILNGEARFKTASSYNDSGLSIAIRDDELNIEHNLRGLRMTTKDGTTIPVKDNLITTKAAGDYYVSCFSSDFKLQFFPLFDSDSCVVIDDSEKFVNSVIERHEEKFPQFCILFGAVDYIDRYRQLKPKRPIEFRKSWDYSYEKEFRFVSFSESDTENLEPLRTVNIDETKLEYCTIQIGL
;
A
#
# COMPACT_ATOMS: atom_id res chain seq x y z
N MET A 1 13.46 -3.02 18.28
CA MET A 1 12.51 -2.85 19.41
C MET A 1 11.94 -4.20 19.79
N LEU A 2 11.40 -4.97 18.83
CA LEU A 2 11.12 -6.38 19.02
C LEU A 2 11.45 -7.19 17.77
N ILE A 3 11.76 -8.46 17.97
CA ILE A 3 11.97 -9.47 16.92
C ILE A 3 10.97 -10.58 17.16
N TYR A 4 10.30 -11.05 16.12
CA TYR A 4 9.58 -12.32 16.18
C TYR A 4 10.52 -13.45 15.75
N ASP A 5 10.80 -14.39 16.65
CA ASP A 5 11.54 -15.59 16.33
C ASP A 5 10.61 -16.60 15.67
N THR A 6 10.78 -16.79 14.36
CA THR A 6 9.96 -17.70 13.57
C THR A 6 10.16 -19.17 13.92
N LYS A 7 11.24 -19.55 14.63
CA LYS A 7 11.49 -20.92 15.07
C LYS A 7 10.78 -21.24 16.39
N ASN A 8 10.82 -20.29 17.31
CA ASN A 8 10.21 -20.43 18.64
C ASN A 8 8.79 -19.85 18.71
N GLU A 9 8.33 -19.23 17.62
CA GLU A 9 7.02 -18.60 17.48
C GLU A 9 6.72 -17.55 18.56
N SER A 10 7.78 -16.85 18.98
CA SER A 10 7.75 -15.96 20.14
C SER A 10 8.29 -14.57 19.83
N ILE A 11 7.73 -13.57 20.49
CA ILE A 11 8.25 -12.20 20.45
C ILE A 11 9.38 -12.03 21.47
N HIS A 12 10.52 -11.53 21.01
CA HIS A 12 11.63 -11.09 21.85
C HIS A 12 11.70 -9.57 21.86
N ILE A 13 11.60 -8.98 23.05
CA ILE A 13 11.71 -7.54 23.25
C ILE A 13 13.20 -7.17 23.34
N GLU A 14 13.68 -6.39 22.39
CA GLU A 14 15.06 -5.88 22.37
C GLU A 14 15.20 -4.59 23.20
N ASP A 15 14.16 -3.76 23.25
CA ASP A 15 14.16 -2.48 23.96
C ASP A 15 12.88 -2.31 24.80
N PRO A 16 12.87 -2.83 26.04
CA PRO A 16 11.69 -2.77 26.91
C PRO A 16 11.35 -1.35 27.36
N LYS A 17 12.34 -0.45 27.44
CA LYS A 17 12.11 0.95 27.85
C LYS A 17 11.35 1.71 26.78
N MET A 18 11.77 1.59 25.53
CA MET A 18 11.07 2.22 24.40
C MET A 18 9.66 1.66 24.24
N LEU A 19 9.50 0.34 24.36
CA LEU A 19 8.18 -0.31 24.31
C LEU A 19 7.24 0.27 25.38
N SER A 20 7.68 0.30 26.65
CA SER A 20 6.90 0.86 27.76
C SER A 20 6.52 2.32 27.51
N PHE A 21 7.47 3.14 27.04
CA PHE A 21 7.22 4.55 26.75
C PHE A 21 6.15 4.75 25.68
N LEU A 22 6.20 3.98 24.58
CA LEU A 22 5.21 4.05 23.51
C LEU A 22 3.85 3.52 23.95
N SER A 23 3.80 2.44 24.73
CA SER A 23 2.56 1.95 25.35
C SER A 23 1.92 3.00 26.26
N ASP A 24 2.71 3.71 27.08
CA ASP A 24 2.21 4.78 27.95
C ASP A 24 1.65 5.97 27.16
N ILE A 25 2.29 6.31 26.03
CA ILE A 25 1.76 7.33 25.11
C ILE A 25 0.43 6.86 24.50
N TYR A 26 0.38 5.62 24.03
CA TYR A 26 -0.83 5.05 23.45
C TYR A 26 -2.00 5.12 24.43
N ARG A 27 -1.82 4.62 25.67
CA ARG A 27 -2.86 4.59 26.71
C ARG A 27 -3.50 5.96 27.01
N LYS A 28 -2.76 7.06 26.85
CA LYS A 28 -3.29 8.42 27.05
C LYS A 28 -4.29 8.85 25.98
N THR A 29 -4.22 8.27 24.79
CA THR A 29 -5.09 8.60 23.66
C THR A 29 -6.07 7.49 23.32
N ARG A 30 -5.66 6.24 23.52
CA ARG A 30 -6.33 4.97 23.21
C ARG A 30 -7.23 5.07 21.99
N TYR A 31 -6.66 5.58 20.90
CA TYR A 31 -7.42 5.99 19.73
C TYR A 31 -7.99 4.80 18.92
N LEU A 32 -7.50 3.57 19.18
CA LEU A 32 -8.06 2.33 18.60
C LEU A 32 -9.11 1.67 19.51
N GLU A 33 -9.51 2.29 20.64
CA GLU A 33 -10.51 1.73 21.56
C GLU A 33 -11.83 1.37 20.87
N SER A 34 -12.26 2.17 19.89
CA SER A 34 -13.49 1.97 19.12
C SER A 34 -13.31 1.18 17.82
N ALA A 35 -12.10 0.69 17.54
CA ALA A 35 -11.85 -0.16 16.37
C ALA A 35 -12.53 -1.51 16.56
N ARG A 36 -13.15 -2.05 15.50
CA ARG A 36 -13.68 -3.42 15.52
C ARG A 36 -12.52 -4.41 15.43
N ASP A 37 -12.74 -5.63 15.90
CA ASP A 37 -11.71 -6.67 15.87
C ASP A 37 -11.26 -6.97 14.44
N ASP A 38 -12.19 -7.03 13.48
CA ASP A 38 -11.87 -7.19 12.06
C ASP A 38 -11.01 -6.04 11.51
N ASP A 39 -11.21 -4.81 12.00
CA ASP A 39 -10.38 -3.67 11.58
C ASP A 39 -8.97 -3.74 12.19
N LEU A 40 -8.84 -4.22 13.43
CA LEU A 40 -7.56 -4.46 14.07
C LEU A 40 -6.79 -5.59 13.38
N ASP A 41 -7.49 -6.63 12.95
CA ASP A 41 -6.94 -7.76 12.22
C ASP A 41 -6.41 -7.33 10.83
N ALA A 42 -7.20 -6.54 10.09
CA ALA A 42 -6.76 -5.94 8.82
C ALA A 42 -5.55 -5.00 9.01
N ARG A 43 -5.53 -4.21 10.09
CA ARG A 43 -4.38 -3.36 10.43
C ARG A 43 -3.13 -4.19 10.74
N LEU A 44 -3.28 -5.33 11.42
CA LEU A 44 -2.18 -6.26 11.68
C LEU A 44 -1.61 -6.82 10.37
N ASP A 45 -2.46 -7.17 9.40
CA ASP A 45 -2.01 -7.62 8.08
C ASP A 45 -1.17 -6.56 7.36
N GLY A 46 -1.65 -5.31 7.33
CA GLY A 46 -0.91 -4.19 6.73
C GLY A 46 0.43 -3.91 7.41
N LEU A 47 0.46 -4.00 8.74
CA LEU A 47 1.68 -3.87 9.53
C LEU A 47 2.68 -5.00 9.29
N VAL A 48 2.20 -6.24 9.19
CA VAL A 48 3.03 -7.40 8.87
C VAL A 48 3.64 -7.25 7.47
N ALA A 49 2.85 -6.86 6.47
CA ALA A 49 3.35 -6.58 5.13
C ALA A 49 4.41 -5.46 5.10
N ASN A 50 4.26 -4.45 5.96
CA ASN A 50 5.23 -3.35 6.11
C ASN A 50 6.56 -3.79 6.74
N LEU A 51 6.50 -4.64 7.76
CA LEU A 51 7.63 -4.94 8.65
C LEU A 51 8.32 -6.28 8.33
N VAL A 52 7.71 -7.13 7.51
CA VAL A 52 8.36 -8.34 7.01
C VAL A 52 9.49 -7.98 6.05
N SER A 53 10.59 -8.72 6.18
CA SER A 53 11.77 -8.66 5.33
C SER A 53 12.30 -10.08 5.12
N PHE A 54 13.33 -10.25 4.29
CA PHE A 54 13.92 -11.56 4.04
C PHE A 54 15.43 -11.50 4.31
N ASN A 55 15.97 -12.53 4.93
CA ASN A 55 17.42 -12.68 5.09
C ASN A 55 18.07 -13.17 3.77
N PRO A 56 19.41 -13.23 3.69
CA PRO A 56 20.10 -13.74 2.51
C PRO A 56 19.70 -15.16 2.12
N GLU A 57 19.26 -15.99 3.07
CA GLU A 57 18.81 -17.36 2.85
C GLU A 57 17.37 -17.45 2.26
N GLY A 58 16.62 -16.35 2.23
CA GLY A 58 15.23 -16.29 1.76
C GLY A 58 14.18 -16.55 2.84
N GLU A 59 14.58 -16.67 4.11
CA GLU A 59 13.69 -16.83 5.25
C GLU A 59 13.07 -15.49 5.67
N PRO A 60 11.74 -15.45 5.93
CA PRO A 60 11.08 -14.24 6.38
C PRO A 60 11.55 -13.86 7.79
N GLN A 61 11.83 -12.56 7.97
CA GLN A 61 12.19 -11.93 9.22
C GLN A 61 11.18 -10.84 9.55
N PHE A 62 10.63 -10.88 10.76
CA PHE A 62 9.76 -9.83 11.27
C PHE A 62 10.46 -9.10 12.40
N ARG A 63 10.92 -7.88 12.12
CA ARG A 63 11.67 -7.06 13.06
C ARG A 63 11.12 -5.65 13.10
N VAL A 64 10.63 -5.27 14.27
CA VAL A 64 10.10 -3.93 14.52
C VAL A 64 11.27 -3.05 14.97
N LYS A 65 11.78 -2.23 14.06
CA LYS A 65 12.83 -1.23 14.33
C LYS A 65 12.18 0.12 14.65
N ASN A 66 12.93 1.22 14.67
CA ASN A 66 12.33 2.54 14.85
C ASN A 66 11.58 2.98 13.57
N GLY A 67 10.58 3.84 13.69
CA GLY A 67 9.82 4.35 12.55
C GLY A 67 8.33 4.46 12.83
N ARG A 68 7.55 4.93 11.84
CA ARG A 68 6.10 5.12 11.99
C ARG A 68 5.35 3.79 12.08
N GLU A 69 5.73 2.85 11.22
CA GLU A 69 5.19 1.49 11.15
C GLU A 69 5.41 0.75 12.47
N ALA A 70 6.55 1.00 13.10
CA ALA A 70 6.89 0.41 14.37
C ALA A 70 6.13 0.98 15.56
N ILE A 71 5.95 2.31 15.59
CA ILE A 71 5.10 2.97 16.58
C ILE A 71 3.68 2.41 16.46
N ALA A 72 3.14 2.35 15.23
CA ALA A 72 1.81 1.84 14.98
C ALA A 72 1.65 0.35 15.34
N PHE A 73 2.69 -0.48 15.14
CA PHE A 73 2.68 -1.86 15.59
C PHE A 73 2.62 -1.98 17.11
N ILE A 74 3.39 -1.16 17.83
CA ILE A 74 3.38 -1.15 19.29
C ILE A 74 2.04 -0.64 19.83
N GLU A 75 1.46 0.38 19.21
CA GLU A 75 0.12 0.89 19.55
C GLU A 75 -0.96 -0.18 19.34
N LEU A 76 -0.88 -0.95 18.26
CA LEU A 76 -1.77 -2.10 18.02
C LEU A 76 -1.56 -3.21 19.05
N LEU A 77 -0.30 -3.58 19.32
CA LEU A 77 0.03 -4.57 20.34
C LEU A 77 -0.53 -4.18 21.71
N GLU A 78 -0.40 -2.91 22.07
CA GLU A 78 -0.93 -2.39 23.32
C GLU A 78 -2.46 -2.44 23.35
N GLU A 79 -3.15 -2.10 22.25
CA GLU A 79 -4.61 -2.23 22.19
C GLU A 79 -5.07 -3.69 22.33
N LEU A 80 -4.39 -4.63 21.66
CA LEU A 80 -4.70 -6.06 21.78
C LEU A 80 -4.50 -6.54 23.23
N ASN A 81 -3.41 -6.13 23.88
CA ASN A 81 -3.16 -6.43 25.29
C ASN A 81 -4.26 -5.86 26.22
N LEU A 82 -4.71 -4.62 25.98
CA LEU A 82 -5.83 -4.02 26.74
C LEU A 82 -7.15 -4.78 26.54
N ARG A 83 -7.31 -5.47 25.40
CA ARG A 83 -8.44 -6.37 25.10
C ARG A 83 -8.22 -7.80 25.57
N SER A 84 -7.10 -8.10 26.24
CA SER A 84 -6.70 -9.46 26.64
C SER A 84 -6.55 -10.42 25.47
N LEU A 85 -6.17 -9.92 24.29
CA LEU A 85 -5.88 -10.71 23.10
C LEU A 85 -4.37 -10.92 22.96
N ASN A 86 -3.97 -12.17 22.75
CA ASN A 86 -2.57 -12.50 22.48
C ASN A 86 -2.26 -12.30 20.97
N ILE A 87 -1.22 -11.53 20.67
CA ILE A 87 -0.74 -11.28 19.31
C ILE A 87 0.01 -12.48 18.68
N GLU A 88 0.68 -13.33 19.47
CA GLU A 88 1.55 -14.37 18.90
C GLU A 88 0.80 -15.37 18.01
N PRO A 89 -0.37 -15.91 18.41
CA PRO A 89 -1.19 -16.76 17.55
C PRO A 89 -1.72 -16.04 16.31
N LEU A 90 -1.82 -14.70 16.35
CA LEU A 90 -2.30 -13.89 15.23
C LEU A 90 -1.19 -13.59 14.21
N LEU A 91 0.08 -13.53 14.66
CA LEU A 91 1.23 -13.27 13.80
C LEU A 91 1.69 -14.51 13.04
N GLN A 92 1.67 -15.68 13.69
CA GLN A 92 2.23 -16.90 13.11
C GLN A 92 1.64 -17.21 11.73
N PRO A 93 0.31 -17.30 11.52
CA PRO A 93 -0.26 -17.60 10.19
C PRO A 93 0.12 -16.55 9.13
N ARG A 94 0.24 -15.29 9.54
CA ARG A 94 0.59 -14.17 8.65
C ARG A 94 2.04 -14.19 8.20
N LEU A 95 2.94 -14.75 9.00
CA LEU A 95 4.35 -14.91 8.63
C LEU A 95 4.58 -16.22 7.85
N GLN A 96 3.82 -17.28 8.14
CA GLN A 96 3.92 -18.54 7.40
C GLN A 96 3.63 -18.38 5.91
N LYS A 97 2.76 -17.43 5.51
CA LYS A 97 2.50 -17.13 4.08
C LYS A 97 3.73 -16.68 3.29
N TYR A 98 4.79 -16.23 3.97
CA TYR A 98 6.05 -15.82 3.33
C TYR A 98 7.13 -16.89 3.36
N LYS A 99 6.92 -18.00 4.07
CA LYS A 99 7.92 -19.04 4.24
C LYS A 99 8.10 -19.83 2.95
N GLY A 100 9.36 -20.04 2.55
CA GLY A 100 9.71 -20.83 1.37
C GLY A 100 9.42 -20.16 0.03
N LEU A 101 8.99 -18.89 0.01
CA LEU A 101 8.74 -18.15 -1.23
C LEU A 101 10.02 -17.80 -2.00
N PHE A 102 11.14 -17.70 -1.28
CA PHE A 102 12.42 -17.34 -1.86
C PHE A 102 13.48 -18.29 -1.35
N VAL A 103 14.40 -18.68 -2.23
CA VAL A 103 15.66 -19.34 -1.83
C VAL A 103 16.83 -18.37 -1.99
N GLU A 104 17.94 -18.68 -1.32
CA GLU A 104 19.18 -17.87 -1.38
C GLU A 104 19.59 -17.47 -2.81
N ARG A 105 19.41 -18.37 -3.78
CA ARG A 105 19.71 -18.10 -5.19
C ARG A 105 18.85 -16.97 -5.77
N ASP A 106 17.55 -16.95 -5.47
CA ASP A 106 16.65 -15.89 -5.95
C ASP A 106 17.02 -14.55 -5.34
N ILE A 107 17.25 -14.52 -4.02
CA ILE A 107 17.64 -13.31 -3.29
C ILE A 107 18.91 -12.71 -3.89
N LYS A 108 19.95 -13.52 -4.09
CA LYS A 108 21.21 -13.06 -4.69
C LYS A 108 21.03 -12.55 -6.11
N ARG A 109 20.27 -13.27 -6.95
CA ARG A 109 19.98 -12.83 -8.33
C ARG A 109 19.29 -11.47 -8.33
N ILE A 110 18.24 -11.31 -7.53
CA ILE A 110 17.45 -10.07 -7.43
C ILE A 110 18.33 -8.93 -6.93
N GLN A 111 19.14 -9.14 -5.89
CA GLN A 111 20.06 -8.12 -5.37
C GLN A 111 21.06 -7.63 -6.44
N ILE A 112 21.64 -8.57 -7.21
CA ILE A 112 22.57 -8.22 -8.30
C ILE A 112 21.85 -7.39 -9.39
N GLN A 113 20.60 -7.70 -9.71
CA GLN A 113 19.81 -6.92 -10.66
C GLN A 113 19.50 -5.52 -10.12
N LEU A 114 19.09 -5.41 -8.85
CA LEU A 114 18.73 -4.15 -8.21
C LEU A 114 19.92 -3.20 -7.99
N GLU A 115 21.13 -3.73 -7.80
CA GLU A 115 22.32 -2.89 -7.57
C GLU A 115 22.59 -1.96 -8.77
N ARG A 116 22.17 -2.35 -9.98
CA ARG A 116 22.26 -1.51 -11.20
C ARG A 116 21.40 -0.25 -11.13
N PHE A 117 20.37 -0.25 -10.27
CA PHE A 117 19.41 0.83 -10.09
C PHE A 117 19.68 1.65 -8.82
N ARG A 118 20.76 1.35 -8.09
CA ARG A 118 21.08 2.01 -6.84
C ARG A 118 21.30 3.51 -7.05
N GLY A 119 20.53 4.32 -6.31
CA GLY A 119 20.58 5.78 -6.38
C GLY A 119 19.81 6.40 -7.55
N LYS A 120 19.16 5.59 -8.39
CA LYS A 120 18.29 6.06 -9.45
C LYS A 120 16.85 6.21 -8.96
N LYS A 121 16.05 7.01 -9.66
CA LYS A 121 14.62 7.21 -9.39
C LYS A 121 13.83 6.27 -10.28
N CYS A 122 13.55 5.08 -9.77
CA CYS A 122 12.84 4.06 -10.51
C CYS A 122 11.36 3.98 -10.10
N LEU A 123 10.54 3.44 -11.00
CA LEU A 123 9.21 2.93 -10.68
C LEU A 123 9.19 1.41 -10.86
N PHE A 124 8.39 0.72 -10.06
CA PHE A 124 8.28 -0.73 -10.04
C PHE A 124 6.84 -1.13 -10.32
N LYS A 125 6.64 -1.98 -11.33
CA LYS A 125 5.34 -2.56 -11.65
C LYS A 125 5.39 -4.06 -11.40
N PHE A 126 4.80 -4.49 -10.28
CA PHE A 126 4.59 -5.92 -9.99
C PHE A 126 3.43 -6.43 -10.84
N THR A 127 3.64 -7.55 -11.53
CA THR A 127 2.69 -8.11 -12.48
C THR A 127 2.93 -9.61 -12.74
N LYS A 128 2.03 -10.21 -13.52
CA LYS A 128 2.20 -11.57 -14.05
C LYS A 128 3.09 -11.54 -15.29
N ALA A 129 3.84 -12.62 -15.53
CA ALA A 129 4.78 -12.75 -16.63
C ALA A 129 4.12 -12.51 -17.99
N GLU A 130 2.85 -12.94 -18.14
CA GLU A 130 2.06 -12.73 -19.37
C GLU A 130 1.84 -11.25 -19.75
N TYR A 131 1.99 -10.31 -18.81
CA TYR A 131 1.85 -8.87 -19.07
C TYR A 131 3.18 -8.14 -19.21
N VAL A 132 4.31 -8.81 -18.98
CA VAL A 132 5.64 -8.17 -19.01
C VAL A 132 5.94 -7.63 -20.40
N ASP A 133 5.77 -8.46 -21.45
CA ASP A 133 6.11 -8.06 -22.81
C ASP A 133 5.31 -6.85 -23.28
N ALA A 134 4.03 -6.76 -22.92
CA ALA A 134 3.19 -5.59 -23.21
C ALA A 134 3.80 -4.31 -22.60
N ILE A 135 4.21 -4.35 -21.32
CA ILE A 135 4.82 -3.20 -20.65
C ILE A 135 6.16 -2.84 -21.30
N LEU A 136 6.99 -3.85 -21.63
CA LEU A 136 8.28 -3.63 -22.30
C LEU A 136 8.13 -3.03 -23.70
N ASN A 137 7.03 -3.32 -24.38
CA ASN A 137 6.64 -2.73 -25.66
C ASN A 137 5.89 -1.39 -25.51
N GLY A 138 5.94 -0.77 -24.32
CA GLY A 138 5.41 0.56 -24.09
C GLY A 138 3.91 0.63 -23.76
N GLU A 139 3.25 -0.48 -23.43
CA GLU A 139 1.83 -0.45 -23.03
C GLU A 139 1.67 0.00 -21.57
N ALA A 140 1.14 1.22 -21.39
CA ALA A 140 0.67 1.73 -20.12
C ALA A 140 -0.84 1.46 -19.98
N ARG A 141 -1.20 0.52 -19.09
CA ARG A 141 -2.58 0.09 -18.84
C ARG A 141 -3.19 0.85 -17.68
N PHE A 142 -4.45 1.26 -17.86
CA PHE A 142 -5.27 1.95 -16.88
C PHE A 142 -6.57 1.19 -16.69
N LYS A 143 -6.94 0.89 -15.45
CA LYS A 143 -8.22 0.26 -15.11
C LYS A 143 -9.11 1.26 -14.40
N THR A 144 -10.43 1.05 -14.42
CA THR A 144 -11.33 1.87 -13.60
C THR A 144 -11.07 1.62 -12.11
N ALA A 145 -11.19 2.66 -11.28
CA ALA A 145 -11.03 2.59 -9.84
C ALA A 145 -12.04 1.61 -9.22
N SER A 146 -13.28 1.61 -9.74
CA SER A 146 -14.31 0.63 -9.36
C SER A 146 -13.90 -0.83 -9.56
N SER A 147 -13.07 -1.15 -10.56
CA SER A 147 -12.66 -2.52 -10.84
C SER A 147 -11.74 -3.14 -9.78
N TYR A 148 -11.17 -2.32 -8.88
CA TYR A 148 -10.33 -2.79 -7.77
C TYR A 148 -11.17 -3.21 -6.54
N ASN A 149 -12.45 -2.87 -6.50
CA ASN A 149 -13.37 -3.32 -5.45
C ASN A 149 -14.02 -4.69 -5.78
N ASP A 150 -13.24 -5.60 -6.37
CA ASP A 150 -13.67 -6.96 -6.67
C ASP A 150 -13.23 -7.94 -5.58
N SER A 151 -14.19 -8.69 -5.04
CA SER A 151 -13.98 -9.74 -4.04
C SER A 151 -13.03 -10.87 -4.48
N GLY A 152 -12.83 -11.07 -5.80
CA GLY A 152 -11.90 -12.05 -6.34
C GLY A 152 -10.42 -11.62 -6.33
N LEU A 153 -10.13 -10.36 -6.00
CA LEU A 153 -8.77 -9.84 -5.95
C LEU A 153 -8.07 -10.15 -4.62
N SER A 154 -6.74 -10.27 -4.65
CA SER A 154 -5.95 -10.43 -3.43
C SER A 154 -6.16 -9.22 -2.50
N ILE A 155 -6.00 -9.42 -1.19
CA ILE A 155 -6.21 -8.36 -0.20
C ILE A 155 -5.36 -7.11 -0.49
N ALA A 156 -4.15 -7.25 -1.05
CA ALA A 156 -3.31 -6.10 -1.40
C ALA A 156 -3.81 -5.33 -2.65
N ILE A 157 -4.60 -5.98 -3.52
CA ILE A 157 -5.16 -5.35 -4.71
C ILE A 157 -6.58 -4.83 -4.43
N ARG A 158 -7.34 -5.54 -3.59
CA ARG A 158 -8.72 -5.19 -3.26
C ARG A 158 -8.76 -3.90 -2.45
N ASP A 159 -9.05 -2.81 -3.14
CA ASP A 159 -9.15 -1.48 -2.55
C ASP A 159 -10.44 -0.78 -2.98
N ASP A 160 -11.08 -0.11 -2.04
CA ASP A 160 -12.23 0.74 -2.33
C ASP A 160 -11.70 2.13 -2.70
N GLU A 161 -11.14 2.22 -3.90
CA GLU A 161 -10.50 3.43 -4.44
C GLU A 161 -11.44 4.65 -4.54
N LEU A 162 -12.74 4.43 -4.39
CA LEU A 162 -13.79 5.44 -4.46
C LEU A 162 -14.27 5.91 -3.09
N ASN A 163 -14.00 5.17 -2.02
CA ASN A 163 -14.49 5.46 -0.68
C ASN A 163 -13.38 5.34 0.36
N ILE A 164 -13.21 6.39 1.17
CA ILE A 164 -12.30 6.36 2.33
C ILE A 164 -13.11 6.52 3.60
N GLU A 165 -13.05 5.48 4.42
CA GLU A 165 -13.66 5.47 5.75
C GLU A 165 -12.69 5.98 6.82
N HIS A 166 -13.20 6.83 7.69
CA HIS A 166 -12.54 7.32 8.90
C HIS A 166 -13.36 6.89 10.11
N ASN A 167 -12.73 6.32 11.12
CA ASN A 167 -13.34 5.99 12.40
C ASN A 167 -12.68 6.84 13.49
N LEU A 168 -13.30 7.98 13.79
CA LEU A 168 -12.67 9.00 14.61
C LEU A 168 -13.48 9.27 15.86
N ARG A 169 -12.80 9.16 16.99
CA ARG A 169 -13.41 9.39 18.29
C ARG A 169 -13.65 10.88 18.54
N GLY A 170 -14.80 11.19 19.12
CA GLY A 170 -15.07 12.52 19.68
C GLY A 170 -15.28 13.59 18.62
N LEU A 171 -15.75 13.18 17.43
CA LEU A 171 -16.08 14.09 16.35
C LEU A 171 -17.15 15.10 16.79
N ARG A 172 -16.95 16.34 16.36
CA ARG A 172 -17.89 17.43 16.55
C ARG A 172 -18.12 18.10 15.20
N MET A 173 -19.38 18.40 14.91
CA MET A 173 -19.78 19.12 13.71
C MET A 173 -20.28 20.50 14.10
N THR A 174 -19.84 21.52 13.35
CA THR A 174 -20.38 22.87 13.45
C THR A 174 -21.47 23.04 12.42
N THR A 175 -22.69 23.29 12.86
CA THR A 175 -23.84 23.55 11.99
C THR A 175 -23.75 24.95 11.38
N LYS A 176 -24.61 25.25 10.40
CA LYS A 176 -24.58 26.54 9.67
C LYS A 176 -24.80 27.76 10.57
N ASP A 177 -25.49 27.58 11.69
CA ASP A 177 -25.74 28.59 12.73
C ASP A 177 -24.58 28.70 13.75
N GLY A 178 -23.49 27.96 13.57
CA GLY A 178 -22.31 28.00 14.45
C GLY A 178 -22.39 27.07 15.67
N THR A 179 -23.50 26.37 15.87
CA THR A 179 -23.67 25.43 16.97
C THR A 179 -22.79 24.19 16.76
N THR A 180 -22.05 23.79 17.81
CA THR A 180 -21.20 22.60 17.75
C THR A 180 -21.87 21.41 18.41
N ILE A 181 -22.27 20.42 17.62
CA ILE A 181 -22.95 19.19 18.09
C ILE A 181 -22.01 17.98 18.03
N PRO A 182 -22.10 17.03 18.99
CA PRO A 182 -21.37 15.78 18.91
C PRO A 182 -21.92 14.91 17.76
N VAL A 183 -21.04 14.25 17.02
CA VAL A 183 -21.45 13.23 16.04
C VAL A 183 -21.71 11.93 16.79
N LYS A 184 -22.88 11.31 16.57
CA LYS A 184 -23.29 10.08 17.26
C LYS A 184 -22.47 8.87 16.80
N ASP A 185 -22.08 8.87 15.54
CA ASP A 185 -21.24 7.85 14.93
C ASP A 185 -19.79 8.37 14.83
N ASN A 186 -18.83 7.46 14.92
CA ASN A 186 -17.43 7.77 14.67
C ASN A 186 -17.06 7.56 13.20
N LEU A 187 -17.94 6.94 12.39
CA LEU A 187 -17.70 6.65 10.99
C LEU A 187 -18.01 7.85 10.08
N ILE A 188 -17.02 8.28 9.29
CA ILE A 188 -17.17 9.23 8.19
C ILE A 188 -16.65 8.57 6.91
N THR A 189 -17.45 8.58 5.86
CA THR A 189 -17.01 8.12 4.52
C THR A 189 -16.84 9.32 3.60
N THR A 190 -15.65 9.47 3.04
CA THR A 190 -15.38 10.40 1.93
C THR A 190 -15.52 9.65 0.62
N LYS A 191 -16.24 10.23 -0.35
CA LYS A 191 -16.49 9.60 -1.66
C LYS A 191 -15.85 10.40 -2.79
N ALA A 192 -15.34 9.71 -3.80
CA ALA A 192 -14.96 10.30 -5.06
C ALA A 192 -16.18 10.90 -5.76
N ALA A 193 -15.94 11.93 -6.58
CA ALA A 193 -17.00 12.58 -7.34
C ALA A 193 -17.56 11.67 -8.44
N GLY A 194 -16.75 10.72 -8.92
CA GLY A 194 -17.10 9.75 -9.95
C GLY A 194 -16.01 8.69 -10.08
N ASP A 195 -16.22 7.74 -11.00
CA ASP A 195 -15.21 6.75 -11.32
C ASP A 195 -14.08 7.38 -12.16
N TYR A 196 -12.89 6.81 -12.08
CA TYR A 196 -11.71 7.31 -12.76
C TYR A 196 -10.79 6.16 -13.18
N TYR A 197 -9.92 6.41 -14.14
CA TYR A 197 -8.89 5.48 -14.55
C TYR A 197 -7.66 5.61 -13.66
N VAL A 198 -7.09 4.49 -13.24
CA VAL A 198 -5.89 4.45 -12.42
C VAL A 198 -4.86 3.46 -12.97
N SER A 199 -3.60 3.85 -12.93
CA SER A 199 -2.45 2.97 -13.14
C SER A 199 -1.44 3.14 -12.01
N CYS A 200 -1.25 2.09 -11.23
CA CYS A 200 -0.48 2.11 -10.00
C CYS A 200 0.93 1.55 -10.19
N PHE A 201 1.92 2.18 -9.57
CA PHE A 201 3.33 1.79 -9.55
C PHE A 201 3.85 1.93 -8.12
N SER A 202 4.86 1.15 -7.75
CA SER A 202 5.58 1.39 -6.50
C SER A 202 6.84 2.22 -6.75
N SER A 203 7.21 3.05 -5.78
CA SER A 203 8.53 3.71 -5.74
C SER A 203 9.59 2.89 -5.00
N ASP A 204 9.21 1.74 -4.44
CA ASP A 204 10.10 0.87 -3.68
C ASP A 204 10.02 -0.57 -4.19
N PHE A 205 11.14 -1.29 -4.12
CA PHE A 205 11.17 -2.70 -4.44
C PHE A 205 11.21 -3.51 -3.15
N LYS A 206 10.21 -4.37 -2.97
CA LYS A 206 10.12 -5.26 -1.81
C LYS A 206 9.73 -6.66 -2.24
N LEU A 207 10.45 -7.66 -1.75
CA LEU A 207 10.20 -9.06 -2.09
C LEU A 207 8.79 -9.52 -1.69
N GLN A 208 8.26 -9.03 -0.57
CA GLN A 208 6.91 -9.36 -0.14
C GLN A 208 5.82 -8.92 -1.13
N PHE A 209 6.11 -8.03 -2.09
CA PHE A 209 5.12 -7.57 -3.06
C PHE A 209 4.74 -8.66 -4.05
N PHE A 210 5.63 -9.61 -4.37
CA PHE A 210 5.30 -10.74 -5.24
C PHE A 210 4.09 -11.54 -4.71
N PRO A 211 4.11 -12.13 -3.51
CA PRO A 211 2.94 -12.85 -3.00
C PRO A 211 1.75 -11.92 -2.67
N LEU A 212 1.98 -10.66 -2.29
CA LEU A 212 0.89 -9.73 -1.95
C LEU A 212 0.05 -9.35 -3.19
N PHE A 213 0.71 -9.06 -4.31
CA PHE A 213 0.06 -8.72 -5.58
C PHE A 213 -0.15 -9.93 -6.49
N ASP A 214 -0.02 -11.15 -5.96
CA ASP A 214 -0.07 -12.39 -6.75
C ASP A 214 0.73 -12.25 -8.06
N SER A 215 1.98 -11.81 -7.96
CA SER A 215 2.84 -11.48 -9.09
C SER A 215 4.04 -12.43 -9.11
N ASP A 216 4.48 -12.80 -10.30
CA ASP A 216 5.71 -13.59 -10.53
C ASP A 216 6.82 -12.73 -11.16
N SER A 217 6.48 -11.50 -11.55
CA SER A 217 7.34 -10.60 -12.31
C SER A 217 7.25 -9.17 -11.77
N CYS A 218 8.33 -8.43 -11.91
CA CYS A 218 8.42 -7.00 -11.63
C CYS A 218 9.15 -6.32 -12.77
N VAL A 219 8.51 -5.34 -13.40
CA VAL A 219 9.15 -4.45 -14.37
C VAL A 219 9.70 -3.24 -13.61
N VAL A 220 11.01 -3.07 -13.68
CA VAL A 220 11.76 -1.91 -13.18
C VAL A 220 11.85 -0.90 -14.32
N ILE A 221 11.33 0.30 -14.08
CA ILE A 221 11.38 1.44 -14.99
C ILE A 221 12.48 2.36 -14.48
N ASP A 222 13.60 2.45 -15.20
CA ASP A 222 14.83 3.08 -14.69
C ASP A 222 14.70 4.61 -14.50
N ASP A 223 14.19 5.28 -15.53
CA ASP A 223 14.00 6.73 -15.57
C ASP A 223 12.52 7.06 -15.39
N SER A 224 12.09 7.19 -14.12
CA SER A 224 10.69 7.44 -13.78
C SER A 224 10.15 8.71 -14.44
N GLU A 225 10.98 9.73 -14.59
CA GLU A 225 10.55 11.04 -15.11
C GLU A 225 10.26 10.97 -16.61
N LYS A 226 11.17 10.35 -17.39
CA LYS A 226 10.92 10.12 -18.82
C LYS A 226 9.71 9.24 -19.06
N PHE A 227 9.54 8.17 -18.27
CA PHE A 227 8.37 7.31 -18.38
C PHE A 227 7.09 8.09 -18.12
N VAL A 228 7.03 8.85 -17.02
CA VAL A 228 5.86 9.66 -16.65
C VAL A 228 5.52 10.68 -17.72
N ASN A 229 6.50 11.43 -18.22
CA ASN A 229 6.28 12.42 -19.28
C ASN A 229 5.76 11.76 -20.56
N SER A 230 6.32 10.61 -20.94
CA SER A 230 5.90 9.88 -22.14
C SER A 230 4.47 9.35 -22.03
N VAL A 231 4.07 8.84 -20.85
CA VAL A 231 2.70 8.37 -20.60
C VAL A 231 1.72 9.54 -20.62
N ILE A 232 2.04 10.67 -19.98
CA ILE A 232 1.18 11.86 -19.98
C ILE A 232 0.98 12.40 -21.39
N GLU A 233 2.07 12.63 -22.14
CA GLU A 233 2.03 13.14 -23.51
C GLU A 233 1.14 12.26 -24.41
N ARG A 234 1.39 10.94 -24.42
CA ARG A 234 0.61 10.00 -25.23
C ARG A 234 -0.83 9.85 -24.75
N HIS A 235 -1.08 10.01 -23.46
CA HIS A 235 -2.43 9.99 -22.91
C HIS A 235 -3.22 11.22 -23.36
N GLU A 236 -2.66 12.42 -23.23
CA GLU A 236 -3.29 13.68 -23.65
C GLU A 236 -3.55 13.72 -25.16
N GLU A 237 -2.63 13.19 -25.99
CA GLU A 237 -2.83 13.03 -27.43
C GLU A 237 -4.00 12.09 -27.76
N LYS A 238 -4.11 10.95 -27.06
CA LYS A 238 -5.09 9.90 -27.35
C LYS A 238 -6.47 10.17 -26.74
N PHE A 239 -6.51 10.84 -25.60
CA PHE A 239 -7.73 11.10 -24.82
C PHE A 239 -7.81 12.57 -24.40
N PRO A 240 -7.93 13.51 -25.36
CA PRO A 240 -7.86 14.96 -25.10
C PRO A 240 -9.00 15.50 -24.22
N GLN A 241 -10.08 14.73 -24.03
CA GLN A 241 -11.21 15.04 -23.16
C GLN A 241 -11.01 14.59 -21.70
N PHE A 242 -9.90 13.92 -21.40
CA PHE A 242 -9.55 13.47 -20.06
C PHE A 242 -8.36 14.26 -19.53
N CYS A 243 -8.43 14.65 -18.27
CA CYS A 243 -7.26 15.10 -17.53
C CYS A 243 -6.47 13.88 -17.05
N ILE A 244 -5.15 14.02 -16.94
CA ILE A 244 -4.28 13.03 -16.31
C ILE A 244 -3.38 13.71 -15.28
N LEU A 245 -3.26 13.09 -14.11
CA LEU A 245 -2.39 13.51 -13.03
C LEU A 245 -1.48 12.35 -12.64
N PHE A 246 -0.24 12.65 -12.25
CA PHE A 246 0.69 11.68 -11.69
C PHE A 246 1.16 12.12 -10.30
N GLY A 247 1.22 11.19 -9.36
CA GLY A 247 1.72 11.52 -8.02
C GLY A 247 1.69 10.39 -7.01
N ALA A 248 2.43 10.61 -5.92
CA ALA A 248 2.45 9.72 -4.77
C ALA A 248 1.08 9.64 -4.06
N VAL A 249 0.80 8.49 -3.48
CA VAL A 249 -0.37 8.29 -2.62
C VAL A 249 -0.10 8.82 -1.21
N ASP A 250 -1.09 9.51 -0.63
CA ASP A 250 -1.12 9.95 0.76
C ASP A 250 -1.83 8.88 1.60
N TYR A 251 -1.09 8.25 2.51
CA TYR A 251 -1.60 7.16 3.33
C TYR A 251 -2.22 7.68 4.62
N ILE A 252 -3.52 7.43 4.80
CA ILE A 252 -4.29 8.00 5.89
C ILE A 252 -4.61 6.96 6.94
N ASP A 253 -4.22 7.25 8.18
CA ASP A 253 -4.68 6.46 9.32
C ASP A 253 -6.13 6.85 9.63
N ARG A 254 -7.06 5.93 9.33
CA ARG A 254 -8.50 6.10 9.51
C ARG A 254 -8.90 6.51 10.92
N TYR A 255 -8.02 6.30 11.92
CA TYR A 255 -8.28 6.64 13.31
C TYR A 255 -7.61 7.93 13.81
N ARG A 256 -6.80 8.62 13.00
CA ARG A 256 -5.99 9.76 13.49
C ARG A 256 -6.18 11.09 12.78
N GLN A 257 -6.79 11.17 11.59
CA GLN A 257 -6.88 12.44 10.84
C GLN A 257 -8.11 12.55 9.91
N LEU A 258 -8.66 13.78 9.77
CA LEU A 258 -9.63 14.20 8.74
C LEU A 258 -9.07 15.21 7.75
N LYS A 259 -7.78 15.56 7.81
CA LYS A 259 -7.19 16.64 7.02
C LYS A 259 -6.22 16.08 5.98
N PRO A 260 -6.72 15.36 4.97
CA PRO A 260 -5.89 14.89 3.88
C PRO A 260 -5.37 16.07 3.06
N LYS A 261 -4.15 15.93 2.51
CA LYS A 261 -3.51 16.99 1.73
C LYS A 261 -3.72 16.86 0.23
N ARG A 262 -4.13 15.67 -0.22
CA ARG A 262 -4.32 15.33 -1.64
C ARG A 262 -5.80 15.08 -1.97
N PRO A 263 -6.22 15.10 -3.24
CA PRO A 263 -7.53 14.58 -3.68
C PRO A 263 -7.72 13.10 -3.32
N ILE A 264 -8.95 12.58 -3.32
CA ILE A 264 -9.25 11.22 -2.86
C ILE A 264 -8.56 10.15 -3.72
N GLU A 265 -8.38 10.44 -5.00
CA GLU A 265 -7.76 9.57 -6.00
C GLU A 265 -6.28 9.28 -5.70
N PHE A 266 -5.67 10.11 -4.84
CA PHE A 266 -4.30 9.98 -4.36
C PHE A 266 -4.26 9.70 -2.86
N ARG A 267 -5.29 9.06 -2.29
CA ARG A 267 -5.33 8.66 -0.90
C ARG A 267 -5.59 7.16 -0.81
N LYS A 268 -5.02 6.53 0.21
CA LYS A 268 -5.24 5.10 0.50
C LYS A 268 -5.21 4.86 2.01
N SER A 269 -5.81 3.77 2.47
CA SER A 269 -5.71 3.38 3.89
C SER A 269 -4.24 3.19 4.27
N TRP A 270 -3.88 3.64 5.48
CA TRP A 270 -2.53 3.47 5.99
C TRP A 270 -2.09 2.00 6.10
N ASP A 271 -3.04 1.07 6.14
CA ASP A 271 -2.78 -0.37 6.11
C ASP A 271 -2.00 -0.80 4.86
N TYR A 272 -2.12 -0.06 3.75
CA TYR A 272 -1.40 -0.28 2.50
C TYR A 272 -0.14 0.59 2.34
N SER A 273 0.29 1.29 3.40
CA SER A 273 1.46 2.19 3.35
C SER A 273 2.79 1.51 3.01
N TYR A 274 2.81 0.18 3.00
CA TYR A 274 3.96 -0.61 2.55
C TYR A 274 4.23 -0.44 1.07
N GLU A 275 3.19 -0.20 0.25
CA GLU A 275 3.26 -0.20 -1.21
C GLU A 275 4.03 0.98 -1.80
N LYS A 276 4.16 2.09 -1.06
CA LYS A 276 4.83 3.33 -1.51
C LYS A 276 4.40 3.74 -2.92
N GLU A 277 3.08 3.76 -3.10
CA GLU A 277 2.39 3.83 -4.38
C GLU A 277 2.47 5.21 -5.02
N PHE A 278 2.65 5.21 -6.34
CA PHE A 278 2.45 6.32 -7.26
C PHE A 278 1.37 5.95 -8.26
N ARG A 279 0.47 6.89 -8.53
CA ARG A 279 -0.65 6.69 -9.44
C ARG A 279 -0.54 7.63 -10.62
N PHE A 280 -0.86 7.12 -11.80
CA PHE A 280 -1.55 7.94 -12.78
C PHE A 280 -3.04 7.86 -12.50
N VAL A 281 -3.69 9.01 -12.46
CA VAL A 281 -5.15 9.14 -12.30
C VAL A 281 -5.65 9.91 -13.50
N SER A 282 -6.63 9.36 -14.22
CA SER A 282 -7.28 10.03 -15.33
C SER A 282 -8.79 10.08 -15.17
N PHE A 283 -9.35 11.28 -15.30
CA PHE A 283 -10.77 11.55 -15.12
C PHE A 283 -11.27 12.49 -16.21
N SER A 284 -12.56 12.40 -16.50
CA SER A 284 -13.26 13.26 -17.46
C SER A 284 -13.88 14.45 -16.72
N GLU A 285 -13.89 15.62 -17.37
CA GLU A 285 -14.64 16.80 -16.86
C GLU A 285 -16.17 16.64 -17.02
N SER A 286 -16.60 15.71 -17.89
CA SER A 286 -18.01 15.36 -18.14
C SER A 286 -18.38 14.01 -17.52
N ASP A 287 -19.66 13.82 -17.15
CA ASP A 287 -20.16 12.71 -16.32
C ASP A 287 -19.56 11.33 -16.64
N THR A 288 -19.15 10.63 -15.59
CA THR A 288 -18.31 9.41 -15.62
C THR A 288 -19.12 8.11 -15.59
N GLU A 289 -20.43 8.16 -15.85
CA GLU A 289 -21.34 7.04 -15.58
C GLU A 289 -21.07 5.77 -16.40
N ASN A 290 -20.24 5.80 -17.45
CA ASN A 290 -19.90 4.62 -18.27
C ASN A 290 -18.45 4.63 -18.75
N LEU A 291 -17.51 4.37 -17.85
CA LEU A 291 -16.11 4.14 -18.23
C LEU A 291 -15.91 2.70 -18.73
N GLU A 292 -15.24 2.55 -19.86
CA GLU A 292 -14.71 1.25 -20.29
C GLU A 292 -13.78 0.67 -19.20
N PRO A 293 -13.81 -0.64 -18.91
CA PRO A 293 -13.05 -1.22 -17.80
C PRO A 293 -11.53 -1.05 -17.90
N LEU A 294 -11.00 -0.92 -19.12
CA LEU A 294 -9.57 -0.88 -19.40
C LEU A 294 -9.26 0.10 -20.53
N ARG A 295 -8.20 0.89 -20.34
CA ARG A 295 -7.56 1.68 -21.39
C ARG A 295 -6.08 1.36 -21.47
N THR A 296 -5.53 1.50 -22.67
CA THR A 296 -4.10 1.38 -22.92
C THR A 296 -3.61 2.59 -23.68
N VAL A 297 -2.48 3.13 -23.24
CA VAL A 297 -1.68 4.13 -23.95
C VAL A 297 -0.38 3.47 -24.38
N ASN A 298 0.05 3.70 -25.62
CA ASN A 298 1.31 3.17 -26.13
C ASN A 298 2.34 4.29 -26.15
N ILE A 299 3.45 4.09 -25.43
CA ILE A 299 4.59 5.00 -25.42
C ILE A 299 5.73 4.41 -26.27
N ASP A 300 6.63 5.28 -26.72
CA ASP A 300 7.80 4.88 -27.50
C ASP A 300 8.82 4.22 -26.57
N GLU A 301 8.85 2.89 -26.60
CA GLU A 301 9.67 2.04 -25.73
C GLU A 301 11.17 2.23 -25.99
N THR A 302 11.56 2.66 -27.20
CA THR A 302 12.96 2.86 -27.57
C THR A 302 13.62 4.00 -26.78
N LYS A 303 12.83 4.83 -26.12
CA LYS A 303 13.28 5.95 -25.28
C LYS A 303 13.43 5.58 -23.80
N LEU A 304 13.13 4.34 -23.43
CA LEU A 304 13.05 3.90 -22.04
C LEU A 304 13.95 2.69 -21.79
N GLU A 305 14.51 2.65 -20.59
CA GLU A 305 15.27 1.50 -20.11
C GLU A 305 14.44 0.74 -19.08
N TYR A 306 14.23 -0.54 -19.36
CA TYR A 306 13.50 -1.46 -18.49
C TYR A 306 14.41 -2.59 -18.01
N CYS A 307 14.07 -3.16 -16.86
CA CYS A 307 14.59 -4.45 -16.43
C CYS A 307 13.46 -5.29 -15.86
N THR A 308 13.45 -6.57 -16.19
CA THR A 308 12.50 -7.52 -15.61
C THR A 308 13.19 -8.34 -14.53
N ILE A 309 12.55 -8.39 -13.37
CA ILE A 309 12.87 -9.30 -12.29
C ILE A 309 11.75 -10.34 -12.24
N GLN A 310 12.07 -11.60 -12.53
CA GLN A 310 11.13 -12.71 -12.45
C GLN A 310 11.56 -13.66 -11.34
N ILE A 311 10.58 -14.21 -10.63
CA ILE A 311 10.79 -15.25 -9.62
C ILE A 311 10.15 -16.55 -10.10
N GLY A 312 10.79 -17.68 -9.78
CA GLY A 312 10.19 -18.98 -9.99
C GLY A 312 9.37 -19.33 -8.76
N LEU A 313 8.10 -18.92 -8.74
CA LEU A 313 7.15 -19.36 -7.71
C LEU A 313 6.70 -20.80 -7.95
#